data_AF-A0A2K4ZQA3-F1
#
_entry.id   AF-A0A2K4ZQA3-F1
#
_cell.length_a   1.000
_cell.length_b   1.000
_cell.length_c   1.000
_cell.angle_alpha   90.00
_cell.angle_beta   90.00
_cell.angle_gamma   90.00
#
_symmetry.space_group_name_H-M   'P 1'
#
loop_
_entity.id
_entity.type
_entity.pdbx_description
1 polymer ?
#
loop_
_entity_poly.entity_id
_entity_poly.type
_entity_poly.pdbx_seq_one_letter_code
_entity_poly.pdbx_strand_id
1 'polypeptide(L)'
;MATITDTRKISTETEEQYLWRIGQSVDSGELESWDSINDIVNHELLGDDETLYRTESAWRKKYQAAKKFYNNCFSKMESIEYQQKLDVMNRELQRNTIKFRDQRRAWSKQNYENTRFDEVMDIIEDIIPTIGNANFQIHDIPKVDGTTDLLCCLADLHIGQTFKSFWGEYNSDIAKQELDKYLNDVIKIAKIHNSSKIHVCSIGDQISGLIHQTIQISNKENVIEQVKLAIEYISSFCYELTKYFEDVYFYNIDGNHSRLNPNKDNAIKDERLDDLIGWTVCNLLKHIYNFHNMTHRKFDSTIGEANIRNKNYLLIHGDVDTISKTGIGNLVTMLGFCPEYIVCGHKHTPAMNEFNGIQVYQSGSFAPSGDDYTISKRLSGMASQTVLVCDEQGVQCCYNVKLQ
;
A
#
# COMPACT_ATOMS: atom_id res chain seq x y z
N MET A 1 -69.55 -4.07 39.06
CA MET A 1 -69.21 -5.02 37.97
C MET A 1 -68.30 -6.05 38.59
N ALA A 2 -68.75 -7.30 38.70
CA ALA A 2 -67.96 -8.37 39.31
C ALA A 2 -66.80 -8.72 38.39
N THR A 3 -65.58 -8.53 38.87
CA THR A 3 -64.35 -8.99 38.23
C THR A 3 -64.41 -10.52 38.22
N ILE A 4 -64.49 -11.14 37.05
CA ILE A 4 -64.42 -12.60 36.93
C ILE A 4 -62.94 -12.97 37.12
N THR A 5 -62.57 -13.32 38.35
CA THR A 5 -61.22 -13.78 38.68
C THR A 5 -61.06 -15.21 38.16
N ASP A 6 -60.11 -15.43 37.23
CA ASP A 6 -59.88 -16.75 36.63
C ASP A 6 -59.19 -17.68 37.63
N THR A 7 -59.95 -18.64 38.16
CA THR A 7 -59.52 -19.59 39.19
C THR A 7 -58.96 -20.90 38.62
N ARG A 8 -58.85 -21.04 37.29
CA ARG A 8 -58.32 -22.27 36.66
C ARG A 8 -56.81 -22.26 36.56
N LYS A 9 -56.20 -23.44 36.62
CA LYS A 9 -54.75 -23.59 36.45
C LYS A 9 -54.36 -23.49 34.99
N ILE A 10 -53.38 -22.64 34.68
CA ILE A 10 -52.83 -22.53 33.32
C ILE A 10 -51.93 -23.74 33.06
N SER A 11 -51.99 -24.32 31.86
CA SER A 11 -51.28 -25.58 31.54
C SER A 11 -49.75 -25.50 31.67
N THR A 12 -49.17 -24.30 31.60
CA THR A 12 -47.72 -24.05 31.76
C THR A 12 -47.32 -23.71 33.21
N GLU A 13 -48.29 -23.63 34.13
CA GLU A 13 -48.09 -23.18 35.50
C GLU A 13 -47.79 -24.36 36.44
N THR A 14 -46.75 -24.22 37.28
CA THR A 14 -46.47 -25.21 38.34
C THR A 14 -47.50 -25.09 39.48
N GLU A 15 -47.63 -26.13 40.32
CA GLU A 15 -48.53 -26.08 41.50
C GLU A 15 -48.26 -24.87 42.41
N GLU A 16 -46.99 -24.50 42.56
CA GLU A 16 -46.58 -23.39 43.44
C GLU A 16 -46.91 -22.02 42.85
N GLN A 17 -46.74 -21.85 41.53
CA GLN A 17 -47.17 -20.64 40.80
C GLN A 17 -48.69 -20.51 40.86
N TYR A 18 -49.37 -21.66 40.65
CA TYR A 18 -50.71 -22.03 41.07
C TYR A 18 -51.25 -21.23 42.25
N LEU A 19 -50.78 -21.73 43.39
CA LEU A 19 -51.17 -21.31 44.71
C LEU A 19 -50.71 -19.87 45.03
N TRP A 20 -49.60 -19.41 44.44
CA TRP A 20 -49.13 -18.04 44.59
C TRP A 20 -50.10 -17.04 43.97
N ARG A 21 -50.53 -17.26 42.72
CA ARG A 21 -51.46 -16.38 42.01
C ARG A 21 -52.82 -16.34 42.69
N ILE A 22 -53.39 -17.50 43.01
CA ILE A 22 -54.68 -17.60 43.70
C ILE A 22 -54.62 -16.95 45.08
N GLY A 23 -53.54 -17.17 45.84
CA GLY A 23 -53.36 -16.55 47.14
C GLY A 23 -53.22 -15.03 47.09
N GLN A 24 -52.60 -14.47 46.04
CA GLN A 24 -52.54 -13.02 45.82
C GLN A 24 -53.94 -12.44 45.54
N SER A 25 -54.78 -13.13 44.77
CA SER A 25 -56.16 -12.71 44.51
C SER A 25 -57.08 -12.82 45.73
N VAL A 26 -56.83 -13.77 46.65
CA VAL A 26 -57.53 -13.79 47.96
C VAL A 26 -57.08 -12.63 48.83
N ASP A 27 -55.78 -12.33 48.88
CA ASP A 27 -55.26 -11.23 49.70
C ASP A 27 -55.62 -9.83 49.17
N SER A 28 -55.80 -9.68 47.85
CA SER A 28 -56.24 -8.42 47.22
C SER A 28 -57.73 -8.15 47.40
N GLY A 29 -58.50 -9.12 47.89
CA GLY A 29 -59.96 -9.05 48.02
C GLY A 29 -60.73 -9.34 46.73
N GLU A 30 -60.06 -9.85 45.69
CA GLU A 30 -60.68 -10.31 44.44
C GLU A 30 -61.36 -11.69 44.58
N LEU A 31 -60.95 -12.47 45.59
CA LEU A 31 -61.58 -13.73 46.01
C LEU A 31 -61.93 -13.65 47.50
N GLU A 32 -63.12 -14.10 47.87
CA GLU A 32 -63.73 -13.80 49.17
C GLU A 32 -63.02 -14.47 50.35
N SER A 33 -62.65 -15.73 50.23
CA SER A 33 -61.87 -16.45 51.24
C SER A 33 -61.27 -17.73 50.69
N TRP A 34 -60.23 -18.25 51.33
CA TRP A 34 -59.69 -19.57 50.99
C TRP A 34 -60.70 -20.70 51.18
N ASP A 35 -61.69 -20.55 52.07
CA ASP A 35 -62.76 -21.53 52.25
C ASP A 35 -63.67 -21.57 51.02
N SER A 36 -64.00 -20.41 50.44
CA SER A 36 -64.86 -20.30 49.26
C SER A 36 -64.25 -20.89 47.97
N ILE A 37 -62.92 -21.04 47.92
CA ILE A 37 -62.19 -21.53 46.75
C ILE A 37 -61.54 -22.91 46.98
N ASN A 38 -61.71 -23.50 48.16
CA ASN A 38 -61.03 -24.74 48.54
C ASN A 38 -61.34 -25.90 47.59
N ASP A 39 -62.62 -26.04 47.21
CA ASP A 39 -63.06 -27.11 46.32
C ASP A 39 -62.51 -26.94 44.89
N ILE A 40 -62.39 -25.69 44.43
CA ILE A 40 -61.81 -25.36 43.12
C ILE A 40 -60.31 -25.67 43.12
N VAL A 41 -59.58 -25.25 44.17
CA VAL A 41 -58.14 -25.50 44.30
C VAL A 41 -57.84 -27.01 44.44
N ASN A 42 -58.68 -27.75 45.17
CA ASN A 42 -58.56 -29.20 45.28
C ASN A 42 -58.77 -29.87 43.92
N HIS A 43 -59.83 -29.52 43.19
CA HIS A 43 -60.12 -30.09 41.88
C HIS A 43 -59.01 -29.78 40.84
N GLU A 44 -58.51 -28.55 40.78
CA GLU A 44 -57.48 -28.14 39.82
C GLU A 44 -56.08 -28.73 40.10
N LEU A 45 -55.79 -29.10 41.36
CA LEU A 45 -54.48 -29.65 41.75
C LEU A 45 -54.47 -31.16 41.94
N LEU A 46 -55.59 -31.75 42.37
CA LEU A 46 -55.69 -33.16 42.75
C LEU A 46 -56.66 -33.97 41.86
N GLY A 47 -57.39 -33.32 40.96
CA GLY A 47 -58.39 -33.95 40.08
C GLY A 47 -59.67 -34.34 40.83
N ASP A 48 -60.44 -35.28 40.27
CA ASP A 48 -61.76 -35.68 40.79
C ASP A 48 -61.73 -36.67 41.98
N ASP A 49 -60.55 -37.01 42.50
CA ASP A 49 -60.41 -37.97 43.61
C ASP A 49 -60.60 -37.25 44.96
N GLU A 50 -61.85 -37.21 45.42
CA GLU A 50 -62.26 -36.58 46.68
C GLU A 50 -61.54 -37.17 47.91
N THR A 51 -60.97 -38.38 47.83
CA THR A 51 -60.24 -38.98 48.95
C THR A 51 -58.91 -38.28 49.25
N LEU A 52 -58.39 -37.52 48.28
CA LEU A 52 -57.14 -36.77 48.39
C LEU A 52 -57.36 -35.31 48.81
N TYR A 53 -58.61 -34.85 48.87
CA TYR A 53 -58.95 -33.46 49.11
C TYR A 53 -58.45 -33.00 50.47
N ARG A 54 -57.91 -31.78 50.49
CA ARG A 54 -57.35 -31.18 51.69
C ARG A 54 -58.27 -30.06 52.18
N THR A 55 -58.18 -29.79 53.47
CA THR A 55 -58.84 -28.60 54.03
C THR A 55 -58.14 -27.34 53.54
N GLU A 56 -58.89 -26.24 53.49
CA GLU A 56 -58.43 -24.88 53.20
C GLU A 56 -57.05 -24.57 53.82
N SER A 57 -56.89 -25.00 55.06
CA SER A 57 -55.71 -24.74 55.88
C SER A 57 -54.43 -25.25 55.22
N ALA A 58 -54.48 -26.36 54.48
CA ALA A 58 -53.31 -26.92 53.80
C ALA A 58 -52.78 -25.98 52.71
N TRP A 59 -53.67 -25.41 51.90
CA TRP A 59 -53.32 -24.52 50.79
C TRP A 59 -52.93 -23.13 51.29
N ARG A 60 -53.72 -22.56 52.21
CA ARG A 60 -53.40 -21.28 52.84
C ARG A 60 -52.05 -21.33 53.56
N LYS A 61 -51.72 -22.41 54.27
CA LYS A 61 -50.41 -22.54 54.95
C LYS A 61 -49.25 -22.57 53.95
N LYS A 62 -49.40 -23.26 52.81
CA LYS A 62 -48.38 -23.25 51.74
C LYS A 62 -48.18 -21.85 51.17
N TYR A 63 -49.27 -21.14 50.84
CA TYR A 63 -49.20 -19.76 50.36
C TYR A 63 -48.59 -18.80 51.39
N GLN A 64 -49.02 -18.87 52.66
CA GLN A 64 -48.49 -18.03 53.72
C GLN A 64 -47.00 -18.29 53.98
N ALA A 65 -46.55 -19.54 53.87
CA ALA A 65 -45.14 -19.88 53.94
C ALA A 65 -44.36 -19.25 52.77
N ALA A 66 -44.84 -19.42 51.53
CA ALA A 66 -44.25 -18.80 50.35
C ALA A 66 -44.22 -17.27 50.47
N LYS A 67 -45.30 -16.64 50.96
CA LYS A 67 -45.42 -15.19 51.14
C LYS A 67 -44.46 -14.67 52.18
N LYS A 68 -44.28 -15.43 53.27
CA LYS A 68 -43.30 -15.13 54.30
C LYS A 68 -41.87 -15.19 53.75
N PHE A 69 -41.52 -16.19 52.96
CA PHE A 69 -40.20 -16.29 52.32
C PHE A 69 -39.99 -15.19 51.28
N TYR A 70 -40.99 -14.91 50.43
CA TYR A 70 -40.93 -13.84 49.44
C TYR A 70 -40.74 -12.47 50.11
N ASN A 71 -41.58 -12.11 51.08
CA ASN A 71 -41.52 -10.78 51.72
C ASN A 71 -40.29 -10.58 52.61
N ASN A 72 -39.79 -11.64 53.26
CA ASN A 72 -38.70 -11.50 54.22
C ASN A 72 -37.32 -11.81 53.64
N CYS A 73 -37.24 -12.61 52.56
CA CYS A 73 -35.98 -13.05 51.97
C CYS A 73 -35.85 -12.59 50.51
N PHE A 74 -36.77 -12.98 49.63
CA PHE A 74 -36.57 -12.82 48.18
C PHE A 74 -36.81 -11.39 47.67
N SER A 75 -37.82 -10.68 48.16
CA SER A 75 -38.11 -9.28 47.79
C SER A 75 -36.96 -8.32 48.13
N LYS A 76 -36.16 -8.66 49.14
CA LYS A 76 -34.97 -7.92 49.57
C LYS A 76 -33.72 -8.31 48.76
N MET A 77 -33.69 -9.51 48.17
CA MET A 77 -32.61 -9.96 47.28
C MET A 77 -32.79 -9.45 45.84
N GLU A 78 -34.02 -9.32 45.36
CA GLU A 78 -34.33 -8.86 44.00
C GLU A 78 -33.84 -7.43 43.68
N SER A 79 -33.64 -6.57 44.67
CA SER A 79 -33.40 -5.15 44.37
C SER A 79 -31.94 -4.74 44.23
N ILE A 80 -30.96 -5.41 44.83
CA ILE A 80 -29.59 -4.87 44.85
C ILE A 80 -28.68 -5.60 43.86
N GLU A 81 -28.56 -6.93 43.95
CA GLU A 81 -27.59 -7.68 43.14
C GLU A 81 -28.02 -7.77 41.66
N TYR A 82 -29.32 -7.95 41.41
CA TYR A 82 -29.87 -8.00 40.06
C TYR A 82 -29.81 -6.63 39.37
N GLN A 83 -30.12 -5.55 40.10
CA GLN A 83 -29.98 -4.18 39.57
C GLN A 83 -28.52 -3.84 39.25
N GLN A 84 -27.57 -4.24 40.12
CA GLN A 84 -26.14 -4.04 39.84
C GLN A 84 -25.68 -4.79 38.57
N LYS A 85 -26.14 -6.03 38.35
CA LYS A 85 -25.83 -6.79 37.13
C LYS A 85 -26.43 -6.14 35.88
N LEU A 86 -27.68 -5.67 35.96
CA LEU A 86 -28.33 -4.94 34.87
C LEU A 86 -27.62 -3.62 34.56
N ASP A 87 -27.18 -2.88 35.57
CA ASP A 87 -26.41 -1.64 35.39
C ASP A 87 -25.06 -1.90 34.73
N VAL A 88 -24.36 -2.97 35.10
CA VAL A 88 -23.11 -3.39 34.46
C VAL A 88 -23.35 -3.77 32.99
N MET A 89 -24.36 -4.60 32.70
CA MET A 89 -24.71 -4.97 31.33
C MET A 89 -25.14 -3.76 30.48
N ASN A 90 -25.93 -2.84 31.05
CA ASN A 90 -26.32 -1.60 30.37
C ASN A 90 -25.11 -0.71 30.07
N ARG A 91 -24.16 -0.60 31.02
CA ARG A 91 -22.90 0.12 30.80
C ARG A 91 -22.05 -0.54 29.72
N GLU A 92 -21.97 -1.86 29.69
CA GLU A 92 -21.26 -2.60 28.63
C GLU A 92 -21.92 -2.42 27.26
N LEU A 93 -23.25 -2.49 27.20
CA LEU A 93 -24.01 -2.27 25.98
C LEU A 93 -23.86 -0.84 25.46
N GLN A 94 -23.88 0.16 26.35
CA GLN A 94 -23.59 1.55 26.00
C GLN A 94 -22.15 1.71 25.49
N ARG A 95 -21.16 1.11 26.16
CA ARG A 95 -19.75 1.11 25.72
C ARG A 95 -19.60 0.48 24.34
N ASN A 96 -20.24 -0.67 24.09
CA ASN A 96 -20.20 -1.35 22.80
C ASN A 96 -20.90 -0.55 21.70
N THR A 97 -22.01 0.13 22.03
CA THR A 97 -22.71 1.03 21.10
C THR A 97 -21.83 2.21 20.70
N ILE A 98 -21.10 2.81 21.65
CA ILE A 98 -20.14 3.89 21.37
C ILE A 98 -19.00 3.36 20.49
N LYS A 99 -18.37 2.24 20.85
CA LYS A 99 -17.32 1.61 20.05
C LYS A 99 -17.76 1.34 18.61
N PHE A 100 -18.96 0.79 18.43
CA PHE A 100 -19.52 0.52 17.10
C PHE A 100 -19.78 1.80 16.29
N ARG A 101 -20.29 2.86 16.95
CA ARG A 101 -20.47 4.17 16.31
C ARG A 101 -19.14 4.79 15.88
N ASP A 102 -18.11 4.71 16.73
CA ASP A 102 -16.79 5.24 16.41
C ASP A 102 -16.12 4.45 15.28
N GLN A 103 -16.21 3.11 15.30
CA GLN A 103 -15.75 2.27 14.20
C GLN A 103 -16.45 2.61 12.89
N ARG A 104 -17.78 2.76 12.92
CA ARG A 104 -18.55 3.12 11.72
C ARG A 104 -18.19 4.52 11.21
N ARG A 105 -17.95 5.49 12.10
CA ARG A 105 -17.48 6.83 11.71
C ARG A 105 -16.10 6.78 11.08
N ALA A 106 -15.15 6.06 11.68
CA ALA A 106 -13.81 5.87 11.13
C ALA A 106 -13.87 5.20 9.75
N TRP A 107 -14.66 4.12 9.62
CA TRP A 107 -14.89 3.43 8.36
C TRP A 107 -15.50 4.34 7.29
N SER A 108 -16.58 5.06 7.62
CA SER A 108 -17.21 5.99 6.67
C SER A 108 -16.27 7.14 6.26
N LYS A 109 -15.42 7.63 7.18
CA LYS A 109 -14.40 8.64 6.88
C LYS A 109 -13.37 8.09 5.89
N GLN A 110 -12.83 6.91 6.16
CA GLN A 110 -11.88 6.25 5.26
C GLN A 110 -12.50 6.00 3.89
N ASN A 111 -13.75 5.54 3.83
CA ASN A 111 -14.43 5.29 2.57
C ASN A 111 -14.60 6.57 1.75
N TYR A 112 -14.96 7.68 2.40
CA TYR A 112 -15.06 8.99 1.75
C TYR A 112 -13.71 9.50 1.24
N GLU A 113 -12.65 9.33 2.03
CA GLU A 113 -11.28 9.68 1.63
C GLU A 113 -10.82 8.86 0.43
N ASN A 114 -11.09 7.55 0.42
CA ASN A 114 -10.80 6.67 -0.71
C ASN A 114 -11.60 7.02 -1.97
N THR A 115 -12.91 7.25 -1.86
CA THR A 115 -13.73 7.64 -3.03
C THR A 115 -13.22 8.94 -3.65
N ARG A 116 -12.85 9.93 -2.81
CA ARG A 116 -12.27 11.17 -3.32
C ARG A 116 -10.91 10.94 -3.98
N PHE A 117 -10.10 10.03 -3.44
CA PHE A 117 -8.82 9.68 -4.04
C PHE A 117 -9.01 9.02 -5.41
N ASP A 118 -9.93 8.06 -5.51
CA ASP A 118 -10.27 7.38 -6.78
C ASP A 118 -10.76 8.40 -7.83
N GLU A 119 -11.67 9.30 -7.45
CA GLU A 119 -12.14 10.38 -8.34
C GLU A 119 -10.99 11.30 -8.81
N VAL A 120 -10.05 11.65 -7.92
CA VAL A 120 -8.89 12.47 -8.29
C VAL A 120 -7.95 11.69 -9.21
N MET A 121 -7.78 10.40 -8.97
CA MET A 121 -6.94 9.55 -9.81
C MET A 121 -7.52 9.44 -11.22
N ASP A 122 -8.83 9.20 -11.35
CA ASP A 122 -9.53 9.17 -12.64
C ASP A 122 -9.33 10.49 -13.41
N ILE A 123 -9.44 11.63 -12.71
CA ILE A 123 -9.18 12.96 -13.30
C ILE A 123 -7.73 13.08 -13.77
N ILE A 124 -6.76 12.61 -12.98
CA ILE A 124 -5.33 12.66 -13.35
C ILE A 124 -5.07 11.79 -14.58
N GLU A 125 -5.64 10.59 -14.65
CA GLU A 125 -5.51 9.67 -15.77
C GLU A 125 -6.07 10.24 -17.08
N ASP A 126 -7.11 11.07 -17.02
CA ASP A 126 -7.69 11.77 -18.18
C ASP A 126 -6.88 13.02 -18.58
N ILE A 127 -6.33 13.75 -17.60
CA ILE A 127 -5.57 14.98 -17.85
C ILE A 127 -4.18 14.71 -18.40
N ILE A 128 -3.45 13.70 -17.88
CA ILE A 128 -2.06 13.43 -18.30
C ILE A 128 -1.94 13.26 -19.83
N PRO A 129 -2.77 12.46 -20.51
CA PRO A 129 -2.73 12.34 -21.98
C PRO A 129 -2.98 13.66 -22.70
N THR A 130 -3.86 14.50 -22.16
CA THR A 130 -4.16 15.83 -22.72
C THR A 130 -2.94 16.74 -22.64
N ILE A 131 -2.23 16.73 -21.51
CA ILE A 131 -0.95 17.44 -21.33
C ILE A 131 0.11 16.87 -22.29
N GLY A 132 0.20 15.54 -22.41
CA GLY A 132 1.10 14.86 -23.32
C GLY A 132 0.93 15.32 -24.77
N ASN A 133 -0.32 15.33 -25.27
CA ASN A 133 -0.66 15.79 -26.61
C ASN A 133 -0.32 17.27 -26.86
N ALA A 134 -0.42 18.13 -25.84
CA ALA A 134 -0.09 19.54 -25.96
C ALA A 134 1.43 19.78 -26.03
N ASN A 135 2.19 19.07 -25.19
CA ASN A 135 3.63 19.28 -25.04
C ASN A 135 4.48 18.48 -26.04
N PHE A 136 4.01 17.31 -26.45
CA PHE A 136 4.74 16.38 -27.31
C PHE A 136 3.96 16.15 -28.60
N GLN A 137 4.46 16.70 -29.70
CA GLN A 137 3.81 16.62 -31.00
C GLN A 137 4.16 15.31 -31.69
N ILE A 138 3.19 14.72 -32.38
CA ILE A 138 3.45 13.57 -33.24
C ILE A 138 4.42 14.02 -34.35
N HIS A 139 5.42 13.19 -34.62
CA HIS A 139 6.43 13.43 -35.65
C HIS A 139 6.59 12.19 -36.52
N ASP A 140 7.27 12.35 -37.65
CA ASP A 140 7.62 11.23 -38.53
C ASP A 140 8.62 10.29 -37.84
N ILE A 141 8.44 9.00 -38.03
CA ILE A 141 9.31 7.96 -37.47
C ILE A 141 10.59 7.89 -38.33
N PRO A 142 11.79 8.06 -37.75
CA PRO A 142 13.05 7.87 -38.46
C PRO A 142 13.15 6.45 -39.01
N LYS A 143 13.78 6.30 -40.19
CA LYS A 143 14.14 5.00 -40.74
C LYS A 143 15.64 4.82 -40.63
N VAL A 144 16.07 3.83 -39.88
CA VAL A 144 17.47 3.52 -39.57
C VAL A 144 17.69 2.03 -39.81
N ASP A 145 18.32 1.70 -40.93
CA ASP A 145 18.71 0.33 -41.27
C ASP A 145 19.98 -0.07 -40.48
N GLY A 146 19.79 -0.24 -39.17
CA GLY A 146 20.83 -0.46 -38.19
C GLY A 146 20.89 -1.89 -37.67
N THR A 147 22.11 -2.44 -37.55
CA THR A 147 22.32 -3.79 -36.99
C THR A 147 22.55 -3.79 -35.48
N THR A 148 22.65 -2.63 -34.86
CA THR A 148 22.86 -2.48 -33.42
C THR A 148 21.69 -1.76 -32.76
N ASP A 149 21.55 -1.95 -31.45
CA ASP A 149 20.67 -1.20 -30.57
C ASP A 149 21.48 -0.58 -29.43
N LEU A 150 20.96 0.49 -28.82
CA LEU A 150 21.55 1.08 -27.62
C LEU A 150 20.79 0.66 -26.36
N LEU A 151 21.52 0.42 -25.27
CA LEU A 151 20.98 0.49 -23.91
C LEU A 151 21.52 1.77 -23.27
N CYS A 152 20.62 2.65 -22.84
CA CYS A 152 20.92 3.95 -22.28
C CYS A 152 20.48 3.98 -20.82
N CYS A 153 21.42 4.22 -19.90
CA CYS A 153 21.10 4.29 -18.47
C CYS A 153 20.64 5.70 -18.07
N LEU A 154 19.57 5.76 -17.30
CA LEU A 154 19.19 6.91 -16.48
C LEU A 154 19.20 6.44 -15.02
N ALA A 155 20.36 6.49 -14.39
CA ALA A 155 20.55 6.07 -13.00
C ALA A 155 20.91 7.27 -12.12
N ASP A 156 20.36 7.32 -10.91
CA ASP A 156 20.83 8.25 -9.87
C ASP A 156 20.83 9.71 -10.35
N LEU A 157 19.67 10.19 -10.85
CA LEU A 157 19.51 11.60 -11.21
C LEU A 157 19.46 12.48 -9.96
N HIS A 158 18.98 11.98 -8.82
CA HIS A 158 18.91 12.72 -7.56
C HIS A 158 18.31 14.13 -7.71
N ILE A 159 17.28 14.29 -8.56
CA ILE A 159 16.61 15.58 -8.74
C ILE A 159 16.09 16.07 -7.38
N GLY A 160 16.38 17.34 -7.05
CA GLY A 160 16.16 17.88 -5.71
C GLY A 160 17.44 18.18 -4.93
N GLN A 161 18.47 17.34 -5.09
CA GLN A 161 19.73 17.49 -4.35
C GLN A 161 20.42 18.79 -4.77
N THR A 162 20.89 19.57 -3.80
CA THR A 162 21.66 20.79 -4.08
C THR A 162 22.87 20.89 -3.17
N PHE A 163 24.05 21.02 -3.78
CA PHE A 163 25.28 21.32 -3.04
C PHE A 163 26.27 22.10 -3.89
N LYS A 164 27.18 22.79 -3.22
CA LYS A 164 28.32 23.46 -3.83
C LYS A 164 29.51 23.36 -2.88
N SER A 165 30.53 22.65 -3.29
CA SER A 165 31.73 22.40 -2.49
C SER A 165 32.99 22.53 -3.35
N PHE A 166 34.16 22.35 -2.74
CA PHE A 166 35.43 22.34 -3.48
C PHE A 166 35.50 21.20 -4.50
N TRP A 167 34.76 20.11 -4.27
CA TRP A 167 34.83 18.89 -5.06
C TRP A 167 33.81 18.84 -6.20
N GLY A 168 32.79 19.70 -6.17
CA GLY A 168 31.79 19.79 -7.22
C GLY A 168 30.60 20.67 -6.83
N GLU A 169 29.70 20.87 -7.79
CA GLU A 169 28.39 21.46 -7.51
C GLU A 169 27.30 20.69 -8.26
N TYR A 170 26.11 20.65 -7.67
CA TYR A 170 24.95 19.99 -8.25
C TYR A 170 23.68 20.71 -7.82
N ASN A 171 22.70 20.75 -8.73
CA ASN A 171 21.31 21.15 -8.49
C ASN A 171 20.45 20.69 -9.68
N SER A 172 19.13 20.82 -9.55
CA SER A 172 18.17 20.42 -10.58
C SER A 172 18.32 21.17 -11.92
N ASP A 173 18.89 22.37 -11.95
CA ASP A 173 19.15 23.13 -13.18
C ASP A 173 20.39 22.58 -13.92
N ILE A 174 21.45 22.23 -13.16
CA ILE A 174 22.64 21.55 -13.68
C ILE A 174 22.25 20.18 -14.21
N ALA A 175 21.43 19.42 -13.48
CA ALA A 175 20.94 18.12 -13.93
C ALA A 175 20.29 18.21 -15.32
N LYS A 176 19.47 19.23 -15.57
CA LYS A 176 18.85 19.48 -16.88
C LYS A 176 19.90 19.72 -17.98
N GLN A 177 20.87 20.60 -17.72
CA GLN A 177 21.95 20.88 -18.67
C GLN A 177 22.79 19.64 -18.97
N GLU A 178 23.08 18.83 -17.95
CA GLU A 178 23.82 17.59 -18.12
C GLU A 178 23.02 16.53 -18.87
N LEU A 179 21.69 16.48 -18.68
CA LEU A 179 20.81 15.58 -19.41
C LEU A 179 20.76 15.94 -20.90
N ASP A 180 20.75 17.24 -21.24
CA ASP A 180 20.83 17.71 -22.63
C ASP A 180 22.18 17.34 -23.28
N LYS A 181 23.29 17.45 -22.54
CA LYS A 181 24.60 16.99 -23.04
C LYS A 181 24.61 15.48 -23.25
N TYR A 182 24.08 14.73 -22.28
CA TYR A 182 23.98 13.28 -22.35
C TYR A 182 23.16 12.83 -23.56
N LEU A 183 22.00 13.46 -23.80
CA LEU A 183 21.15 13.22 -24.96
C LEU A 183 21.94 13.39 -26.27
N ASN A 184 22.68 14.49 -26.40
CA ASN A 184 23.48 14.76 -27.57
C ASN A 184 24.57 13.69 -27.79
N ASP A 185 25.21 13.22 -26.73
CA ASP A 185 26.23 12.18 -26.82
C ASP A 185 25.64 10.80 -27.12
N VAL A 186 24.47 10.47 -26.57
CA VAL A 186 23.70 9.27 -26.94
C VAL A 186 23.38 9.28 -28.43
N ILE A 187 22.89 10.40 -28.96
CA ILE A 187 22.60 10.55 -30.39
C ILE A 187 23.87 10.42 -31.24
N LYS A 188 25.01 10.96 -30.79
CA LYS A 188 26.31 10.79 -31.49
C LYS A 188 26.73 9.31 -31.51
N ILE A 189 26.64 8.62 -30.38
CA ILE A 189 26.95 7.18 -30.28
C ILE A 189 26.05 6.38 -31.22
N ALA A 190 24.75 6.68 -31.25
CA ALA A 190 23.79 6.03 -32.14
C ALA A 190 24.17 6.20 -33.61
N LYS A 191 24.59 7.40 -34.02
CA LYS A 191 25.06 7.67 -35.39
C LYS A 191 26.36 6.95 -35.73
N ILE A 192 27.31 6.86 -34.79
CA ILE A 192 28.59 6.17 -34.99
C ILE A 192 28.36 4.68 -35.25
N HIS A 193 27.45 4.06 -34.49
CA HIS A 193 27.17 2.63 -34.57
C HIS A 193 26.00 2.27 -35.49
N ASN A 194 25.37 3.28 -36.09
CA ASN A 194 24.17 3.12 -36.90
C ASN A 194 23.09 2.31 -36.13
N SER A 195 22.79 2.75 -34.90
CA SER A 195 21.86 2.04 -34.02
C SER A 195 20.41 2.34 -34.35
N SER A 196 19.61 1.30 -34.57
CA SER A 196 18.21 1.41 -35.00
C SER A 196 17.25 1.71 -33.84
N LYS A 197 17.46 1.04 -32.70
CA LYS A 197 16.58 1.10 -31.53
C LYS A 197 17.35 1.51 -30.30
N ILE A 198 16.63 2.03 -29.30
CA ILE A 198 17.19 2.37 -28.00
C ILE A 198 16.31 1.86 -26.87
N HIS A 199 16.94 1.30 -25.86
CA HIS A 199 16.36 0.83 -24.61
C HIS A 199 16.80 1.79 -23.50
N VAL A 200 15.90 2.67 -23.09
CA VAL A 200 16.13 3.63 -22.00
C VAL A 200 15.77 2.96 -20.69
N CYS A 201 16.76 2.72 -19.85
CA CYS A 201 16.59 2.08 -18.55
C CYS A 201 16.66 3.13 -17.44
N SER A 202 15.52 3.45 -16.83
CA SER A 202 15.44 4.19 -15.56
C SER A 202 15.76 3.23 -14.42
N ILE A 203 16.96 3.33 -13.85
CA ILE A 203 17.53 2.35 -12.90
C ILE A 203 17.46 2.87 -11.46
N GLY A 204 16.36 3.55 -11.12
CA GLY A 204 16.08 4.05 -9.77
C GLY A 204 16.83 5.34 -9.37
N ASP A 205 16.39 5.90 -8.24
CA ASP A 205 16.93 7.14 -7.64
C ASP A 205 16.84 8.36 -8.58
N GLN A 206 15.68 8.50 -9.23
CA GLN A 206 15.43 9.65 -10.12
C GLN A 206 15.29 10.95 -9.32
N ILE A 207 14.86 10.85 -8.06
CA ILE A 207 14.75 11.97 -7.12
C ILE A 207 15.63 11.75 -5.90
N SER A 208 16.04 12.84 -5.26
CA SER A 208 16.79 12.81 -4.00
C SER A 208 15.91 12.33 -2.82
N GLY A 209 14.62 12.65 -2.87
CA GLY A 209 13.59 12.16 -1.94
C GLY A 209 13.75 12.64 -0.49
N LEU A 210 13.30 11.82 0.45
CA LEU A 210 13.27 12.13 1.89
C LEU A 210 14.10 11.19 2.76
N ILE A 211 14.91 10.30 2.17
CA ILE A 211 15.45 9.12 2.86
C ILE A 211 16.25 9.42 4.13
N HIS A 212 17.03 10.51 4.15
CA HIS A 212 17.82 10.93 5.30
C HIS A 212 17.64 12.43 5.59
N GLN A 213 17.62 12.79 6.88
CA GLN A 213 17.43 14.18 7.30
C GLN A 213 18.50 15.13 6.75
N THR A 214 19.75 14.67 6.64
CA THR A 214 20.84 15.45 6.03
C THR A 214 20.59 15.73 4.54
N ILE A 215 20.06 14.74 3.81
CA ILE A 215 19.68 14.89 2.39
C ILE A 215 18.50 15.86 2.26
N GLN A 216 17.48 15.72 3.13
CA GLN A 216 16.33 16.64 3.14
C GLN A 216 16.75 18.11 3.34
N ILE A 217 17.73 18.36 4.22
CA ILE A 217 18.24 19.71 4.47
C ILE A 217 18.96 20.27 3.24
N SER A 218 19.68 19.42 2.49
CA SER A 218 20.38 19.82 1.26
C SER A 218 19.46 19.96 0.04
N ASN A 219 18.21 19.46 0.12
CA ASN A 219 17.30 19.53 -1.00
C ASN A 219 16.75 20.96 -1.18
N LYS A 220 16.83 21.49 -2.40
CA LYS A 220 16.27 22.79 -2.75
C LYS A 220 14.76 22.68 -3.00
N GLU A 221 14.36 21.63 -3.71
CA GLU A 221 12.97 21.35 -4.04
C GLU A 221 12.31 20.43 -3.00
N ASN A 222 11.03 20.65 -2.70
CA ASN A 222 10.23 19.65 -1.97
C ASN A 222 9.97 18.44 -2.88
N VAL A 223 9.61 17.29 -2.28
CA VAL A 223 9.45 16.01 -3.00
C VAL A 223 8.49 16.10 -4.18
N ILE A 224 7.39 16.83 -4.05
CA ILE A 224 6.40 16.96 -5.13
C ILE A 224 7.02 17.70 -6.31
N GLU A 225 7.79 18.76 -6.05
CA GLU A 225 8.52 19.47 -7.11
C GLU A 225 9.65 18.62 -7.70
N GLN A 226 10.35 17.80 -6.90
CA GLN A 226 11.34 16.84 -7.42
C GLN A 226 10.71 15.86 -8.41
N VAL A 227 9.55 15.29 -8.06
CA VAL A 227 8.80 14.36 -8.93
C VAL A 227 8.37 15.05 -10.22
N LYS A 228 7.82 16.28 -10.15
CA LYS A 228 7.42 17.05 -11.34
C LYS A 228 8.60 17.30 -12.28
N LEU A 229 9.74 17.75 -11.74
CA LEU A 229 10.95 18.00 -12.53
C LEU A 229 11.51 16.71 -13.14
N ALA A 230 11.56 15.62 -12.38
CA ALA A 230 12.00 14.33 -12.90
C ALA A 230 11.11 13.85 -14.07
N ILE A 231 9.78 13.99 -13.94
CA ILE A 231 8.83 13.68 -15.02
C ILE A 231 9.10 14.57 -16.24
N GLU A 232 9.24 15.89 -16.07
CA GLU A 232 9.54 16.82 -17.18
C GLU A 232 10.83 16.43 -17.90
N TYR A 233 11.89 16.15 -17.14
CA TYR A 233 13.22 15.91 -17.69
C TYR A 233 13.28 14.57 -18.43
N ILE A 234 12.77 13.50 -17.82
CA ILE A 234 12.80 12.16 -18.40
C ILE A 234 11.84 12.06 -19.60
N SER A 235 10.64 12.65 -19.52
CA SER A 235 9.72 12.66 -20.66
C SER A 235 10.27 13.44 -21.86
N SER A 236 10.88 14.61 -21.62
CA SER A 236 11.54 15.38 -22.67
C SER A 236 12.71 14.63 -23.29
N PHE A 237 13.56 14.00 -22.46
CA PHE A 237 14.67 13.18 -22.94
C PHE A 237 14.18 12.01 -23.82
N CYS A 238 13.19 11.26 -23.37
CA CYS A 238 12.63 10.14 -24.12
C CYS A 238 11.97 10.59 -25.43
N TYR A 239 11.22 11.70 -25.40
CA TYR A 239 10.59 12.27 -26.59
C TYR A 239 11.61 12.79 -27.61
N GLU A 240 12.71 13.39 -27.18
CA GLU A 240 13.74 13.78 -28.15
C GLU A 240 14.38 12.54 -28.80
N LEU A 241 14.59 11.45 -28.06
CA LEU A 241 15.09 10.20 -28.64
C LEU A 241 14.14 9.61 -29.70
N THR A 242 12.81 9.73 -29.55
CA THR A 242 11.88 9.18 -30.57
C THR A 242 12.07 9.81 -31.94
N LYS A 243 12.67 11.00 -32.03
CA LYS A 243 13.00 11.68 -33.29
C LYS A 243 14.26 11.17 -33.97
N TYR A 244 15.04 10.29 -33.33
CA TYR A 244 16.31 9.76 -33.87
C TYR A 244 16.35 8.23 -34.00
N PHE A 245 15.45 7.50 -33.33
CA PHE A 245 15.42 6.03 -33.36
C PHE A 245 14.11 5.51 -33.96
N GLU A 246 14.17 4.33 -34.58
CA GLU A 246 12.96 3.67 -35.11
C GLU A 246 12.01 3.27 -33.99
N ASP A 247 12.55 2.80 -32.86
CA ASP A 247 11.82 2.45 -31.65
C ASP A 247 12.59 2.89 -30.39
N VAL A 248 11.86 3.43 -29.41
CA VAL A 248 12.34 3.77 -28.08
C VAL A 248 11.59 2.93 -27.05
N TYR A 249 12.30 2.09 -26.30
CA TYR A 249 11.74 1.24 -25.25
C TYR A 249 12.10 1.80 -23.88
N PHE A 250 11.11 2.09 -23.03
CA PHE A 250 11.34 2.66 -21.71
C PHE A 250 11.07 1.66 -20.59
N TYR A 251 12.08 1.41 -19.76
CA TYR A 251 12.03 0.53 -18.60
C TYR A 251 12.17 1.36 -17.32
N ASN A 252 11.50 0.94 -16.26
CA ASN A 252 11.59 1.57 -14.94
C ASN A 252 11.72 0.52 -13.84
N ILE A 253 12.67 0.76 -12.93
CA ILE A 253 12.78 0.09 -11.64
C ILE A 253 13.07 1.11 -10.56
N ASP A 254 12.80 0.75 -9.31
CA ASP A 254 12.85 1.71 -8.23
C ASP A 254 14.17 1.70 -7.45
N GLY A 255 14.62 2.90 -7.08
CA GLY A 255 15.76 3.11 -6.19
C GLY A 255 15.33 3.38 -4.75
N ASN A 256 16.28 3.45 -3.83
CA ASN A 256 15.98 3.62 -2.41
C ASN A 256 15.62 5.06 -2.00
N HIS A 257 16.04 6.07 -2.76
CA HIS A 257 15.80 7.48 -2.42
C HIS A 257 14.33 7.89 -2.61
N SER A 258 13.61 7.22 -3.51
CA SER A 258 12.21 7.54 -3.83
C SER A 258 11.17 6.96 -2.85
N ARG A 259 11.60 6.28 -1.78
CA ARG A 259 10.71 5.73 -0.73
C ARG A 259 9.92 6.84 -0.04
N LEU A 260 8.62 6.63 0.14
CA LEU A 260 7.76 7.55 0.90
C LEU A 260 8.09 7.56 2.39
N ASN A 261 8.46 6.40 2.96
CA ASN A 261 8.90 6.30 4.33
C ASN A 261 10.44 6.25 4.39
N PRO A 262 11.10 7.22 5.05
CA PRO A 262 12.56 7.23 5.18
C PRO A 262 13.08 6.07 6.04
N ASN A 263 12.27 5.56 6.96
CA ASN A 263 12.65 4.39 7.74
C ASN A 263 12.42 3.12 6.91
N LYS A 264 13.53 2.50 6.46
CA LYS A 264 13.52 1.26 5.68
C LYS A 264 12.71 0.12 6.32
N ASP A 265 12.68 0.02 7.64
CA ASP A 265 12.01 -1.08 8.36
C ASP A 265 10.50 -0.89 8.39
N ASN A 266 10.05 0.36 8.22
CA ASN A 266 8.64 0.75 8.14
C ASN A 266 8.21 1.12 6.71
N ALA A 267 9.11 0.99 5.74
CA ALA A 267 8.83 1.30 4.35
C ALA A 267 8.10 0.14 3.69
N ILE A 268 6.96 0.44 3.08
CA ILE A 268 6.30 -0.51 2.19
C ILE A 268 7.14 -0.56 0.92
N LYS A 269 7.56 -1.77 0.54
CA LYS A 269 8.57 -1.98 -0.51
C LYS A 269 8.23 -1.28 -1.83
N ASP A 270 6.95 -1.37 -2.21
CA ASP A 270 6.40 -0.88 -3.48
C ASP A 270 5.86 0.57 -3.39
N GLU A 271 5.99 1.24 -2.25
CA GLU A 271 5.62 2.66 -2.10
C GLU A 271 6.81 3.56 -2.42
N ARG A 272 7.17 3.58 -3.71
CA ARG A 272 8.30 4.35 -4.25
C ARG A 272 7.83 5.28 -5.36
N LEU A 273 8.35 6.50 -5.35
CA LEU A 273 7.97 7.56 -6.29
C LEU A 273 8.58 7.38 -7.68
N ASP A 274 9.62 6.54 -7.84
CA ASP A 274 10.17 6.20 -9.15
C ASP A 274 9.10 5.54 -10.04
N ASP A 275 8.28 4.65 -9.50
CA ASP A 275 7.17 4.02 -10.23
C ASP A 275 6.10 5.04 -10.68
N LEU A 276 5.79 6.05 -9.85
CA LEU A 276 4.89 7.15 -10.25
C LEU A 276 5.49 8.00 -11.39
N ILE A 277 6.80 8.27 -11.32
CA ILE A 277 7.52 9.00 -12.37
C ILE A 277 7.47 8.20 -13.68
N GLY A 278 7.84 6.92 -13.64
CA GLY A 278 7.84 6.04 -14.81
C GLY A 278 6.45 5.88 -15.43
N TRP A 279 5.42 5.69 -14.61
CA TRP A 279 4.02 5.63 -15.05
C TRP A 279 3.57 6.93 -15.73
N THR A 280 3.94 8.08 -15.16
CA THR A 280 3.55 9.39 -15.72
C THR A 280 4.25 9.64 -17.05
N VAL A 281 5.56 9.37 -17.15
CA VAL A 281 6.34 9.49 -18.39
C VAL A 281 5.70 8.65 -19.50
N CYS A 282 5.34 7.40 -19.20
CA CYS A 282 4.72 6.53 -20.19
C CYS A 282 3.36 7.05 -20.66
N ASN A 283 2.54 7.58 -19.75
CA ASN A 283 1.23 8.14 -20.09
C ASN A 283 1.31 9.46 -20.86
N LEU A 284 2.34 10.28 -20.60
CA LEU A 284 2.61 11.51 -21.34
C LEU A 284 3.01 11.25 -22.79
N LEU A 285 3.68 10.13 -23.06
CA LEU A 285 4.23 9.79 -24.39
C LEU A 285 3.44 8.68 -25.10
N LYS A 286 2.34 8.19 -24.53
CA LYS A 286 1.59 7.03 -25.06
C LYS A 286 1.04 7.21 -26.47
N HIS A 287 0.86 8.46 -26.92
CA HIS A 287 0.38 8.81 -28.27
C HIS A 287 1.52 8.88 -29.31
N ILE A 288 2.79 8.79 -28.88
CA ILE A 288 3.96 8.75 -29.76
C ILE A 288 4.17 7.31 -30.23
N TYR A 289 4.00 7.08 -31.54
CA TYR A 289 3.88 5.73 -32.11
C TYR A 289 5.09 4.82 -31.91
N ASN A 290 6.30 5.37 -31.90
CA ASN A 290 7.54 4.62 -31.72
C ASN A 290 8.08 4.66 -30.27
N PHE A 291 7.28 5.10 -29.31
CA PHE A 291 7.60 5.01 -27.89
C PHE A 291 6.87 3.82 -27.26
N HIS A 292 7.60 2.93 -26.61
CA HIS A 292 7.09 1.67 -26.08
C HIS A 292 7.28 1.58 -24.57
N ASN A 293 6.17 1.45 -23.85
CA ASN A 293 6.17 1.26 -22.40
C ASN A 293 6.57 -0.18 -22.02
N MET A 294 7.74 -0.33 -21.39
CA MET A 294 8.26 -1.60 -20.87
C MET A 294 8.30 -1.66 -19.34
N THR A 295 7.61 -0.78 -18.61
CA THR A 295 7.59 -0.78 -17.13
C THR A 295 6.95 -2.02 -16.51
N HIS A 296 6.15 -2.75 -17.30
CA HIS A 296 5.58 -4.05 -16.92
C HIS A 296 6.57 -5.22 -17.03
N ARG A 297 7.71 -5.04 -17.72
CA ARG A 297 8.75 -6.06 -17.88
C ARG A 297 9.64 -6.10 -16.63
N LYS A 298 9.04 -6.44 -15.49
CA LYS A 298 9.71 -6.56 -14.20
C LYS A 298 9.20 -7.77 -13.42
N PHE A 299 10.10 -8.44 -12.71
CA PHE A 299 9.76 -9.51 -11.77
C PHE A 299 9.24 -8.94 -10.45
N ASP A 300 9.71 -7.73 -10.12
CA ASP A 300 9.47 -7.03 -8.88
C ASP A 300 9.76 -5.52 -9.09
N SER A 301 9.27 -4.64 -8.22
CA SER A 301 9.56 -3.19 -8.26
C SER A 301 11.06 -2.86 -8.34
N THR A 302 11.93 -3.72 -7.80
CA THR A 302 13.39 -3.53 -7.82
C THR A 302 14.13 -4.35 -8.87
N ILE A 303 13.45 -5.19 -9.67
CA ILE A 303 14.08 -6.12 -10.62
C ILE A 303 13.34 -6.11 -11.97
N GLY A 304 13.95 -5.47 -12.96
CA GLY A 304 13.48 -5.38 -14.33
C GLY A 304 14.14 -6.38 -15.28
N GLU A 305 13.52 -6.63 -16.42
CA GLU A 305 14.06 -7.45 -17.50
C GLU A 305 13.93 -6.74 -18.85
N ALA A 306 15.06 -6.56 -19.54
CA ALA A 306 15.09 -6.16 -20.94
C ALA A 306 15.59 -7.33 -21.80
N ASN A 307 14.98 -7.48 -22.97
CA ASN A 307 15.49 -8.38 -24.01
C ASN A 307 15.94 -7.51 -25.19
N ILE A 308 17.24 -7.55 -25.49
CA ILE A 308 17.86 -6.75 -26.54
C ILE A 308 18.63 -7.71 -27.44
N ARG A 309 18.30 -7.73 -28.73
CA ARG A 309 18.93 -8.62 -29.73
C ARG A 309 19.02 -10.09 -29.26
N ASN A 310 17.94 -10.61 -28.65
CA ASN A 310 17.81 -11.96 -28.09
C ASN A 310 18.74 -12.28 -26.90
N LYS A 311 19.24 -11.26 -26.20
CA LYS A 311 20.00 -11.38 -24.95
C LYS A 311 19.20 -10.82 -23.79
N ASN A 312 19.29 -11.45 -22.62
CA ASN A 312 18.56 -11.02 -21.44
C ASN A 312 19.44 -10.13 -20.56
N TYR A 313 18.88 -8.98 -20.21
CA TYR A 313 19.46 -7.98 -19.33
C TYR A 313 18.59 -7.86 -18.09
N LEU A 314 19.13 -8.13 -16.91
CA LEU A 314 18.49 -7.74 -15.66
C LEU A 314 18.80 -6.30 -15.34
N LEU A 315 17.78 -5.56 -14.92
CA LEU A 315 17.90 -4.19 -14.44
C LEU A 315 17.68 -4.21 -12.94
N ILE A 316 18.65 -3.75 -12.16
CA ILE A 316 18.57 -3.68 -10.69
C ILE A 316 19.15 -2.35 -10.22
N HIS A 317 18.64 -1.74 -9.15
CA HIS A 317 19.24 -0.49 -8.66
C HIS A 317 20.58 -0.76 -7.97
N GLY A 318 20.64 -1.79 -7.12
CA GLY A 318 21.86 -2.22 -6.41
C GLY A 318 21.90 -1.87 -4.92
N ASP A 319 20.78 -1.41 -4.35
CA ASP A 319 20.60 -1.23 -2.89
C ASP A 319 20.33 -2.55 -2.17
N VAL A 320 19.64 -3.48 -2.84
CA VAL A 320 19.33 -4.83 -2.33
C VAL A 320 20.41 -5.84 -2.73
N ASP A 321 20.78 -5.85 -4.01
CA ASP A 321 21.71 -6.82 -4.59
C ASP A 321 23.15 -6.33 -4.50
N THR A 322 23.96 -7.01 -3.70
CA THR A 322 25.40 -6.70 -3.63
C THR A 322 26.11 -7.21 -4.86
N ILE A 323 26.73 -6.32 -5.64
CA ILE A 323 27.51 -6.64 -6.84
C ILE A 323 28.77 -7.43 -6.46
N SER A 324 28.61 -8.75 -6.34
CA SER A 324 29.60 -9.72 -5.89
C SER A 324 29.19 -11.11 -6.38
N LYS A 325 30.13 -12.05 -6.43
CA LYS A 325 29.84 -13.43 -6.85
C LYS A 325 28.68 -14.06 -6.06
N THR A 326 28.62 -13.84 -4.75
CA THR A 326 27.55 -14.37 -3.90
C THR A 326 26.22 -13.64 -4.12
N GLY A 327 26.23 -12.31 -4.19
CA GLY A 327 24.99 -11.54 -4.39
C GLY A 327 24.34 -11.82 -5.74
N ILE A 328 25.13 -11.81 -6.82
CA ILE A 328 24.64 -12.17 -8.16
C ILE A 328 24.18 -13.64 -8.21
N GLY A 329 24.92 -14.55 -7.55
CA GLY A 329 24.52 -15.96 -7.45
C GLY A 329 23.18 -16.15 -6.74
N ASN A 330 22.92 -15.39 -5.68
CA ASN A 330 21.63 -15.41 -4.97
C ASN A 330 20.50 -14.89 -5.86
N LEU A 331 20.70 -13.77 -6.55
CA LEU A 331 19.72 -13.17 -7.46
C LEU A 331 19.31 -14.16 -8.56
N VAL A 332 20.29 -14.73 -9.25
CA VAL A 332 20.07 -15.71 -10.32
C VAL A 332 19.38 -16.97 -9.82
N THR A 333 19.79 -17.47 -8.65
CA THR A 333 19.17 -18.67 -8.05
C THR A 333 17.72 -18.41 -7.63
N MET A 334 17.42 -17.21 -7.12
CA MET A 334 16.07 -16.81 -6.75
C MET A 334 15.16 -16.73 -7.98
N LEU A 335 15.64 -16.15 -9.08
CA LEU A 335 14.88 -16.00 -10.32
C LEU A 335 14.74 -17.32 -11.10
N GLY A 336 15.61 -18.29 -10.85
CA GLY A 336 15.60 -19.59 -11.54
C GLY A 336 16.08 -19.53 -12.99
N PHE A 337 16.67 -18.41 -13.43
CA PHE A 337 17.29 -18.25 -14.74
C PHE A 337 18.55 -17.39 -14.67
N CYS A 338 19.50 -17.65 -15.58
CA CYS A 338 20.80 -16.98 -15.66
C CYS A 338 20.80 -15.99 -16.83
N PRO A 339 20.82 -14.66 -16.60
CA PRO A 339 20.92 -13.67 -17.66
C PRO A 339 22.36 -13.59 -18.20
N GLU A 340 22.53 -13.07 -19.42
CA GLU A 340 23.85 -12.71 -19.93
C GLU A 340 24.38 -11.42 -19.31
N TYR A 341 23.47 -10.48 -19.01
CA TYR A 341 23.82 -9.13 -18.60
C TYR A 341 23.05 -8.67 -17.36
N ILE A 342 23.69 -7.86 -16.53
CA ILE A 342 23.07 -7.13 -15.43
C ILE A 342 23.48 -5.67 -15.54
N VAL A 343 22.53 -4.74 -15.43
CA VAL A 343 22.78 -3.30 -15.42
C VAL A 343 22.30 -2.72 -14.09
N CYS A 344 23.16 -1.93 -13.45
CA CYS A 344 22.86 -1.35 -12.13
C CYS A 344 23.34 0.08 -11.93
N GLY A 345 22.89 0.72 -10.84
CA GLY A 345 23.26 2.08 -10.43
C GLY A 345 23.79 2.09 -8.98
N HIS A 346 23.25 2.99 -8.16
CA HIS A 346 23.40 3.11 -6.70
C HIS A 346 24.79 3.50 -6.17
N LYS A 347 25.88 3.01 -6.77
CA LYS A 347 27.26 3.27 -6.31
C LYS A 347 27.88 4.52 -6.92
N HIS A 348 27.18 5.20 -7.82
CA HIS A 348 27.56 6.48 -8.44
C HIS A 348 28.92 6.47 -9.16
N THR A 349 29.42 5.27 -9.47
CA THR A 349 30.74 5.07 -10.08
C THR A 349 30.60 4.05 -11.21
N PRO A 350 31.04 4.37 -12.42
CA PRO A 350 30.94 3.45 -13.54
C PRO A 350 31.91 2.27 -13.34
N ALA A 351 31.41 1.05 -13.51
CA ALA A 351 32.22 -0.16 -13.39
C ALA A 351 31.71 -1.28 -14.31
N MET A 352 32.63 -2.16 -14.71
CA MET A 352 32.30 -3.41 -15.40
C MET A 352 32.92 -4.57 -14.63
N ASN A 353 32.10 -5.58 -14.34
CA ASN A 353 32.54 -6.83 -13.71
C ASN A 353 32.02 -8.03 -14.50
N GLU A 354 32.65 -9.18 -14.31
CA GLU A 354 32.15 -10.45 -14.83
C GLU A 354 32.13 -11.49 -13.71
N PHE A 355 31.01 -12.18 -13.57
CA PHE A 355 30.83 -13.26 -12.59
C PHE A 355 30.32 -14.52 -13.30
N ASN A 356 31.20 -15.50 -13.48
CA ASN A 356 30.88 -16.78 -14.12
C ASN A 356 30.18 -16.62 -15.50
N GLY A 357 30.65 -15.68 -16.33
CA GLY A 357 30.08 -15.40 -17.65
C GLY A 357 28.90 -14.42 -17.68
N ILE A 358 28.42 -13.95 -16.52
CA ILE A 358 27.46 -12.85 -16.43
C ILE A 358 28.21 -11.53 -16.39
N GLN A 359 27.96 -10.64 -17.35
CA GLN A 359 28.58 -9.32 -17.39
C GLN A 359 27.71 -8.29 -16.67
N VAL A 360 28.30 -7.59 -15.71
CA VAL A 360 27.62 -6.59 -14.88
C VAL A 360 28.15 -5.21 -15.22
N TYR A 361 27.26 -4.31 -15.63
CA TYR A 361 27.55 -2.92 -15.96
C TYR A 361 26.91 -2.01 -14.91
N GLN A 362 27.74 -1.30 -14.16
CA GLN A 362 27.29 -0.31 -13.19
C GLN A 362 27.40 1.08 -13.82
N SER A 363 26.30 1.83 -13.83
CA SER A 363 26.26 3.22 -14.28
C SER A 363 26.82 4.17 -13.22
N GLY A 364 27.25 5.34 -13.69
CA GLY A 364 27.55 6.47 -12.82
C GLY A 364 26.28 7.16 -12.31
N SER A 365 26.45 8.37 -11.78
CA SER A 365 25.36 9.24 -11.30
C SER A 365 25.42 10.60 -12.01
N PHE A 366 24.31 11.32 -12.05
CA PHE A 366 24.32 12.73 -12.46
C PHE A 366 24.94 13.64 -11.42
N ALA A 367 24.77 13.31 -10.14
CA ALA A 367 25.39 14.04 -9.05
C ALA A 367 26.88 13.62 -8.93
N PRO A 368 27.85 14.53 -9.11
CA PRO A 368 29.23 14.22 -8.78
C PRO A 368 29.39 14.06 -7.26
N SER A 369 30.53 13.54 -6.82
CA SER A 369 30.85 13.60 -5.39
C SER A 369 31.09 15.05 -4.95
N GLY A 370 30.65 15.39 -3.74
CA GLY A 370 30.83 16.75 -3.21
C GLY A 370 29.84 17.17 -2.14
N ASP A 371 28.78 16.40 -1.91
CA ASP A 371 27.89 16.56 -0.76
C ASP A 371 28.52 16.04 0.55
N ASP A 372 27.89 16.36 1.68
CA ASP A 372 28.39 15.99 3.01
C ASP A 372 28.55 14.47 3.20
N TYR A 373 27.67 13.65 2.62
CA TYR A 373 27.74 12.20 2.74
C TYR A 373 28.94 11.66 1.98
N THR A 374 29.09 12.01 0.70
CA THR A 374 30.23 11.55 -0.12
C THR A 374 31.56 12.01 0.47
N ILE A 375 31.65 13.26 0.94
CA ILE A 375 32.86 13.77 1.59
C ILE A 375 33.14 13.04 2.91
N SER A 376 32.14 12.84 3.78
CA SER A 376 32.33 12.15 5.07
C SER A 376 32.83 10.71 4.91
N LYS A 377 32.43 10.05 3.81
CA LYS A 377 32.80 8.68 3.48
C LYS A 377 34.01 8.56 2.55
N ARG A 378 34.59 9.69 2.12
CA ARG A 378 35.70 9.76 1.15
C ARG A 378 35.37 9.05 -0.18
N LEU A 379 34.12 9.16 -0.59
CA LEU A 379 33.66 8.71 -1.91
C LEU A 379 33.97 9.81 -2.93
N SER A 380 34.52 9.42 -4.07
CA SER A 380 34.89 10.32 -5.14
C SER A 380 34.51 9.71 -6.48
N GLY A 381 33.85 10.50 -7.32
CA GLY A 381 33.35 10.14 -8.62
C GLY A 381 32.89 11.39 -9.37
N MET A 382 33.02 11.34 -10.69
CA MET A 382 32.56 12.39 -11.59
C MET A 382 31.18 12.02 -12.16
N ALA A 383 30.38 13.04 -12.46
CA ALA A 383 29.07 12.87 -13.07
C ALA A 383 29.20 12.13 -14.41
N SER A 384 28.52 11.00 -14.54
CA SER A 384 28.59 10.14 -15.73
C SER A 384 27.42 9.16 -15.84
N GLN A 385 27.13 8.71 -17.06
CA GLN A 385 26.14 7.67 -17.34
C GLN A 385 26.66 6.64 -18.35
N THR A 386 26.17 5.41 -18.24
CA THR A 386 26.57 4.32 -19.12
C THR A 386 25.64 4.18 -20.33
N VAL A 387 26.25 4.01 -21.51
CA VAL A 387 25.56 3.63 -22.75
C VAL A 387 26.22 2.36 -23.29
N LEU A 388 25.44 1.32 -23.56
CA LEU A 388 25.91 0.08 -24.17
C LEU A 388 25.46 0.02 -25.62
N VAL A 389 26.36 -0.42 -26.50
CA VAL A 389 26.03 -0.75 -27.89
C VAL A 389 25.88 -2.27 -27.97
N CYS A 390 24.73 -2.73 -28.41
CA CYS A 390 24.34 -4.14 -28.40
C CYS A 390 24.07 -4.63 -29.83
N ASP A 391 24.64 -5.77 -30.21
CA ASP A 391 24.34 -6.48 -31.45
C ASP A 391 23.88 -7.92 -31.16
N GLU A 392 23.79 -8.76 -32.19
CA GLU A 392 23.37 -10.16 -32.04
C GLU A 392 24.34 -11.01 -31.20
N GLN A 393 25.62 -10.62 -31.14
CA GLN A 393 26.64 -11.29 -30.36
C GLN A 393 26.63 -10.84 -28.90
N GLY A 394 26.13 -9.64 -28.61
CA GLY A 394 25.94 -9.10 -27.27
C GLY A 394 26.39 -7.64 -27.15
N VAL A 395 26.93 -7.25 -25.99
CA VAL A 395 27.47 -5.90 -25.79
C VAL A 395 28.83 -5.76 -26.48
N GLN A 396 28.88 -4.91 -27.52
CA GLN A 396 30.09 -4.61 -28.28
C GLN A 396 30.93 -3.49 -27.67
N CYS A 397 30.26 -2.46 -27.15
CA CYS A 397 30.91 -1.28 -26.60
C CYS A 397 30.19 -0.81 -25.34
N CYS A 398 30.97 -0.39 -24.34
CA CYS A 398 30.49 0.27 -23.14
C CYS A 398 31.06 1.68 -23.10
N TYR A 399 30.20 2.68 -23.26
CA TYR A 399 30.55 4.08 -23.17
C TYR A 399 30.24 4.60 -21.76
N ASN A 400 31.26 5.13 -21.10
CA ASN A 400 31.08 5.95 -19.90
C ASN A 400 31.01 7.42 -20.33
N VAL A 401 29.81 7.95 -20.50
CA VAL A 401 29.59 9.33 -20.95
C VAL A 401 29.76 10.26 -19.76
N LYS A 402 30.79 11.11 -19.82
CA LYS A 402 31.03 12.15 -18.80
C LYS A 402 30.11 13.32 -19.04
N LEU A 403 29.54 13.84 -17.96
CA LEU A 403 28.64 14.98 -18.02
C LEU A 403 29.42 16.30 -17.77
N GLN A 404 30.37 16.25 -16.84
CA GLN A 404 31.22 17.38 -16.45
C GLN A 404 32.71 17.18 -16.76
#